data_AF-A0A0B2VKJ9-F1
#
_entry.id   AF-A0A0B2VKJ9-F1
#
_cell.length_a   1.000
_cell.length_b   1.000
_cell.length_c   1.000
_cell.angle_alpha   90.00
_cell.angle_beta   90.00
_cell.angle_gamma   90.00
#
_symmetry.space_group_name_H-M   'P 1'
#
loop_
_entity.id
_entity.type
_entity.pdbx_description
1 polymer ?
#
loop_
_entity_poly.entity_id
_entity_poly.type
_entity_poly.pdbx_seq_one_letter_code
_entity_poly.pdbx_strand_id
1 'polypeptide(L)'
;MCIRVFILVMLLLVAAGFVHAHWRTQQDVTLQLLFLDGEEAFGEWTHSDSLYGARHLAKLWTDKWYSYSEGSSFGINNEIDRIDVFVLLDLLGAPNPRIRNMYGLLANDLFEQLPWIEKDLDRLGCLHRLPQVFIPGISFNAVEDDHVPFLKSGVPVLHLIPTPFPHVWHTLNDTEAALSYPTIDNLISVIRVFTVKYLGLVP
;
A
#
# COMPACT_ATOMS: atom_id res chain seq x y z
N MET A 1 26.79 -8.90 5.99
CA MET A 1 26.19 -8.72 4.66
C MET A 1 24.76 -9.25 4.77
N CYS A 2 23.85 -8.37 5.18
CA CYS A 2 22.47 -8.73 5.51
C CYS A 2 21.70 -9.05 4.23
N ILE A 3 21.31 -10.30 4.05
CA ILE A 3 20.18 -10.64 3.18
C ILE A 3 18.97 -10.64 4.12
N ARG A 4 18.37 -9.45 4.30
CA ARG A 4 17.05 -9.30 4.92
C ARG A 4 16.04 -9.40 3.78
N VAL A 5 15.30 -10.50 3.73
CA VAL A 5 14.20 -10.66 2.77
C VAL A 5 13.02 -9.86 3.31
N PHE A 6 13.04 -8.54 3.13
CA PHE A 6 11.84 -7.71 3.23
C PHE A 6 11.21 -7.65 1.85
N ILE A 7 10.11 -8.36 1.68
CA ILE A 7 9.28 -8.24 0.48
C ILE A 7 8.45 -6.97 0.69
N LEU A 8 9.06 -5.82 0.38
CA LEU A 8 8.36 -4.55 0.21
C LEU A 8 7.60 -4.64 -1.12
N VAL A 9 6.32 -4.99 -1.08
CA VAL A 9 5.45 -4.96 -2.27
C VAL A 9 4.63 -3.70 -2.19
N MET A 10 5.06 -2.67 -2.91
CA MET A 10 4.36 -1.40 -2.95
C MET A 10 3.36 -1.41 -4.10
N LEU A 11 2.07 -1.27 -3.79
CA LEU A 11 1.01 -1.22 -4.79
C LEU A 11 0.61 0.23 -5.01
N LEU A 12 0.99 0.78 -6.16
CA LEU A 12 0.61 2.12 -6.56
C LEU A 12 -0.51 2.04 -7.60
N LEU A 13 -1.69 2.59 -7.31
CA LEU A 13 -2.74 2.68 -8.32
C LEU A 13 -2.55 4.00 -9.06
N VAL A 14 -2.11 3.92 -10.32
CA VAL A 14 -1.85 5.09 -11.16
C VAL A 14 -3.00 5.31 -12.11
N ALA A 15 -3.50 6.53 -12.18
CA ALA A 15 -4.34 6.99 -13.28
C ALA A 15 -3.48 7.16 -14.54
N ALA A 16 -3.62 6.22 -15.47
CA ALA A 16 -3.87 6.47 -16.90
C ALA A 16 -3.40 5.31 -17.80
N GLY A 17 -4.32 4.93 -18.70
CA GLY A 17 -4.03 4.66 -20.11
C GLY A 17 -3.56 3.25 -20.48
N PHE A 18 -4.44 2.51 -21.16
CA PHE A 18 -4.20 1.27 -21.92
C PHE A 18 -4.10 -0.07 -21.16
N VAL A 19 -5.17 -0.39 -20.41
CA VAL A 19 -5.66 -1.79 -20.39
C VAL A 19 -7.07 -1.77 -20.96
N HIS A 20 -7.19 -1.96 -22.29
CA HIS A 20 -8.47 -2.06 -22.98
C HIS A 20 -9.15 -3.40 -22.67
N ALA A 21 -9.69 -3.52 -21.46
CA ALA A 21 -10.71 -4.49 -21.13
C ALA A 21 -12.05 -3.73 -21.16
N HIS A 22 -12.83 -3.94 -22.22
CA HIS A 22 -14.06 -3.17 -22.53
C HIS A 22 -15.18 -3.33 -21.47
N TRP A 23 -15.01 -4.25 -20.53
CA TRP A 23 -15.93 -4.55 -19.44
C TRP A 23 -15.57 -3.86 -18.11
N ARG A 24 -14.51 -3.04 -18.07
CA ARG A 24 -14.13 -2.29 -16.85
C ARG A 24 -15.01 -1.07 -16.67
N THR A 25 -15.50 -0.89 -15.45
CA THR A 25 -16.25 0.31 -15.05
C THR A 25 -15.34 1.52 -14.81
N GLN A 26 -14.05 1.30 -14.49
CA GLN A 26 -13.02 2.33 -14.32
C GLN A 26 -12.01 2.27 -15.48
N GLN A 27 -12.17 3.12 -16.49
CA GLN A 27 -11.34 3.12 -17.72
C GLN A 27 -10.02 3.89 -17.56
N ASP A 28 -9.99 4.89 -16.67
CA ASP A 28 -8.86 5.83 -16.55
C ASP A 28 -7.85 5.45 -15.45
N VAL A 29 -8.12 4.37 -14.71
CA VAL A 29 -7.28 3.88 -13.61
C VAL A 29 -6.57 2.58 -13.98
N THR A 30 -5.26 2.53 -13.74
CA THR A 30 -4.40 1.37 -13.94
C THR A 30 -3.64 0.99 -12.66
N LEU A 31 -2.94 -0.15 -12.73
CA LEU A 31 -2.11 -0.67 -11.65
C LEU A 31 -0.64 -0.43 -11.97
N GLN A 32 0.10 0.12 -11.01
CA GLN A 32 1.55 0.21 -11.01
C GLN A 32 2.12 -0.51 -9.78
N LEU A 33 3.24 -1.18 -9.94
CA LEU A 33 3.98 -1.76 -8.83
C LEU A 33 5.28 -0.99 -8.66
N LEU A 34 5.57 -0.60 -7.41
CA LEU A 34 6.82 0.03 -7.04
C LEU A 34 7.58 -0.88 -6.08
N PHE A 35 8.89 -0.86 -6.20
CA PHE A 35 9.81 -1.56 -5.29
C PHE A 35 10.86 -0.52 -4.95
N LEU A 36 10.72 0.08 -3.77
CA LEU A 36 11.60 1.15 -3.34
C LEU A 36 12.85 0.57 -2.69
N ASP A 37 13.95 1.26 -2.91
CA ASP A 37 15.26 0.91 -2.37
C ASP A 37 15.65 1.86 -1.24
N GLY A 38 16.39 1.35 -0.26
CA GLY A 38 16.88 2.12 0.88
C GLY A 38 15.76 2.76 1.72
N GLU A 39 14.74 2.00 2.11
CA GLU A 39 13.77 2.46 3.11
C GLU A 39 14.45 2.62 4.49
N GLU A 40 15.20 1.59 4.88
CA GLU A 40 15.92 1.51 6.16
C GLU A 40 17.02 2.58 6.35
N ALA A 41 17.22 2.95 7.61
CA ALA A 41 18.36 3.74 8.05
C ALA A 41 19.66 2.91 8.06
N PHE A 42 20.80 3.55 7.76
CA PHE A 42 22.12 2.93 7.96
C PHE A 42 22.58 3.01 9.41
N GLY A 43 22.21 4.08 10.12
CA GLY A 43 22.50 4.29 11.54
C GLY A 43 21.24 4.48 12.34
N GLU A 44 21.06 5.68 12.90
CA GLU A 44 19.83 6.04 13.61
C GLU A 44 18.81 6.60 12.61
N TRP A 45 17.56 6.16 12.74
CA TRP A 45 16.47 6.67 11.91
C TRP A 45 16.32 8.17 12.08
N THR A 46 16.59 8.93 11.02
CA THR A 46 16.45 10.39 10.97
C THR A 46 15.92 10.81 9.62
N HIS A 47 15.45 12.06 9.51
CA HIS A 47 14.97 12.60 8.23
C HIS A 47 15.96 12.46 7.05
N SER A 48 17.27 12.46 7.32
CA SER A 48 18.31 12.29 6.29
C SER A 48 18.79 10.85 6.10
N ASP A 49 18.63 10.01 7.11
CA ASP A 49 19.06 8.61 7.18
C ASP A 49 17.84 7.69 7.31
N SER A 50 17.00 7.73 6.28
CA SER A 50 15.86 6.85 6.02
C SER A 50 15.21 7.20 4.68
N LEU A 51 14.34 6.34 4.16
CA LEU A 51 13.43 6.61 3.05
C LEU A 51 14.15 7.13 1.79
N TYR A 52 15.35 6.64 1.48
CA TYR A 52 16.21 7.16 0.42
C TYR A 52 15.52 7.09 -0.94
N GLY A 53 15.01 5.91 -1.32
CA GLY A 53 14.30 5.68 -2.57
C GLY A 53 12.98 6.46 -2.65
N ALA A 54 12.15 6.41 -1.60
CA ALA A 54 10.89 7.16 -1.55
C ALA A 54 11.10 8.66 -1.69
N ARG A 55 12.03 9.26 -0.91
CA ARG A 55 12.31 10.71 -0.97
C ARG A 55 12.78 11.12 -2.36
N HIS A 56 13.67 10.33 -2.96
CA HIS A 56 14.16 10.60 -4.31
C HIS A 56 13.04 10.50 -5.35
N LEU A 57 12.24 9.43 -5.33
CA LEU A 57 11.19 9.19 -6.32
C LEU A 57 10.04 10.20 -6.21
N ALA A 58 9.56 10.47 -4.99
CA ALA A 58 8.51 11.46 -4.77
C ALA A 58 8.95 12.84 -5.25
N LYS A 59 10.21 13.24 -4.99
CA LYS A 59 10.77 14.48 -5.54
C LYS A 59 10.82 14.46 -7.06
N LEU A 60 11.34 13.39 -7.66
CA LEU A 60 11.44 13.26 -9.11
C LEU A 60 10.08 13.41 -9.80
N TRP A 61 9.04 12.79 -9.25
CA TRP A 61 7.68 12.86 -9.81
C TRP A 61 6.95 14.15 -9.50
N THR A 62 7.28 14.81 -8.39
CA THR A 62 6.84 16.19 -8.13
C THR A 62 7.47 17.16 -9.13
N ASP A 63 8.73 16.95 -9.54
CA ASP A 63 9.41 17.85 -10.48
C ASP A 63 9.11 17.54 -11.96
N LYS A 64 8.61 16.34 -12.27
CA LYS A 64 8.30 15.88 -13.63
C LYS A 64 6.90 16.31 -14.04
N TRP A 65 6.81 17.13 -15.08
CA TRP A 65 5.55 17.60 -15.64
C TRP A 65 5.09 16.74 -16.81
N TYR A 66 3.78 16.58 -16.96
CA TYR A 66 3.16 16.03 -18.17
C TYR A 66 1.98 16.88 -18.61
N SER A 67 1.79 16.98 -19.92
CA SER A 67 0.62 17.60 -20.52
C SER A 67 -0.44 16.54 -20.80
N TYR A 68 -1.70 16.86 -20.53
CA TYR A 68 -2.82 16.03 -20.94
C TYR A 68 -3.88 16.85 -21.66
N SER A 69 -4.61 16.17 -22.54
CA SER A 69 -5.72 16.73 -23.30
C SER A 69 -6.94 15.84 -23.13
N GLU A 70 -7.97 16.35 -22.46
CA GLU A 70 -9.27 15.71 -22.33
C GLU A 70 -10.31 16.55 -23.08
N GLY A 71 -10.80 16.02 -24.21
CA GLY A 71 -11.69 16.76 -25.09
C GLY A 71 -11.05 18.06 -25.59
N SER A 72 -11.66 19.20 -25.27
CA SER A 72 -11.15 20.53 -25.62
C SER A 72 -10.30 21.20 -24.52
N SER A 73 -10.11 20.55 -23.38
CA SER A 73 -9.32 21.08 -22.26
C SER A 73 -7.86 20.63 -22.35
N PHE A 74 -6.94 21.57 -22.15
CA PHE A 74 -5.50 21.32 -22.02
C PHE A 74 -5.07 21.60 -20.57
N GLY A 75 -4.40 20.64 -19.94
CA GLY A 75 -3.87 20.76 -18.59
C GLY A 75 -2.40 20.33 -18.52
N ILE A 76 -1.70 20.84 -17.51
CA ILE A 76 -0.34 20.45 -17.17
C ILE A 76 -0.34 20.10 -15.68
N ASN A 77 0.00 18.84 -15.36
CA ASN A 77 0.07 18.32 -14.00
C ASN A 77 1.46 17.71 -13.75
N ASN A 78 1.77 17.46 -12.48
CA ASN A 78 2.97 16.75 -12.08
C ASN A 78 2.71 15.24 -12.16
N GLU A 79 3.75 14.44 -12.45
CA GLU A 79 3.62 12.99 -12.55
C GLU A 79 3.09 12.39 -11.24
N ILE A 80 3.42 13.00 -10.09
CA ILE A 80 2.94 12.56 -8.78
C ILE A 80 1.42 12.69 -8.63
N ASP A 81 0.78 13.63 -9.33
CA ASP A 81 -0.68 13.85 -9.29
C ASP A 81 -1.46 12.73 -9.99
N ARG A 82 -0.75 11.85 -10.73
CA ARG A 82 -1.36 10.67 -11.37
C ARG A 82 -1.56 9.53 -10.40
N ILE A 83 -1.04 9.63 -9.18
CA ILE A 83 -1.27 8.62 -8.15
C ILE A 83 -2.65 8.86 -7.56
N ASP A 84 -3.57 7.94 -7.81
CA ASP A 84 -4.94 8.01 -7.30
C ASP A 84 -4.99 7.58 -5.82
N VAL A 85 -4.32 6.46 -5.52
CA VAL A 85 -4.03 6.04 -4.15
C VAL A 85 -2.72 5.27 -4.10
N PHE A 86 -1.94 5.52 -3.06
CA PHE A 86 -0.74 4.79 -2.76
C PHE A 86 -0.99 3.78 -1.63
N VAL A 87 -1.03 2.49 -1.99
CA VAL A 87 -1.17 1.38 -1.04
C VAL A 87 0.21 0.81 -0.70
N LEU A 88 0.70 1.10 0.50
CA LEU A 88 2.00 0.64 1.00
C LEU A 88 1.82 -0.61 1.87
N LEU A 89 2.48 -1.71 1.51
CA LEU A 89 2.48 -2.94 2.29
C LEU A 89 3.83 -3.06 3.00
N ASP A 90 3.81 -3.16 4.32
CA ASP A 90 5.03 -3.30 5.11
C ASP A 90 4.83 -4.20 6.35
N LEU A 91 5.90 -4.89 6.75
CA LEU A 91 5.99 -5.83 7.87
C LEU A 91 4.88 -6.91 7.89
N LEU A 92 4.47 -7.38 6.71
CA LEU A 92 3.47 -8.42 6.55
C LEU A 92 4.11 -9.82 6.52
N GLY A 93 3.48 -10.79 7.19
CA GLY A 93 3.86 -12.20 7.11
C GLY A 93 3.85 -12.91 8.45
N ALA A 94 4.06 -12.20 9.55
CA ALA A 94 3.95 -12.74 10.90
C ALA A 94 2.50 -13.17 11.23
N PRO A 95 2.29 -14.12 12.17
CA PRO A 95 0.95 -14.56 12.56
C PRO A 95 0.15 -13.46 13.27
N ASN A 96 -1.16 -13.46 13.02
CA ASN A 96 -2.16 -12.62 13.70
C ASN A 96 -1.86 -11.09 13.72
N PRO A 97 -1.51 -10.47 12.58
CA PRO A 97 -1.28 -9.04 12.49
C PRO A 97 -2.57 -8.28 12.76
N ARG A 98 -2.44 -7.03 13.23
CA ARG A 98 -3.56 -6.12 13.42
C ARG A 98 -3.28 -4.83 12.66
N ILE A 99 -3.98 -4.64 11.55
CA ILE A 99 -3.82 -3.47 10.68
C ILE A 99 -4.99 -2.53 10.92
N ARG A 100 -4.70 -1.23 11.09
CA ARG A 100 -5.70 -0.17 11.30
C ARG A 100 -5.41 1.00 10.37
N ASN A 101 -6.45 1.72 10.00
CA ASN A 101 -6.28 3.01 9.33
C ASN A 101 -5.61 4.00 10.28
N MET A 102 -4.67 4.80 9.78
CA MET A 102 -4.01 5.84 10.59
C MET A 102 -4.59 7.21 10.26
N TYR A 103 -4.68 8.07 11.28
CA TYR A 103 -5.15 9.42 11.10
C TYR A 103 -4.26 10.21 10.13
N GLY A 104 -4.87 10.92 9.18
CA GLY A 104 -4.16 11.84 8.29
C GLY A 104 -3.64 11.25 6.98
N LEU A 105 -3.96 9.99 6.65
CA LEU A 105 -3.51 9.34 5.41
C LEU A 105 -4.40 9.61 4.18
N LEU A 106 -5.47 10.40 4.31
CA LEU A 106 -6.34 10.86 3.22
C LEU A 106 -7.12 9.77 2.44
N ALA A 107 -6.99 8.48 2.79
CA ALA A 107 -7.67 7.36 2.12
C ALA A 107 -8.64 6.58 3.05
N ASN A 108 -9.27 7.26 4.01
CA ASN A 108 -10.10 6.63 5.04
C ASN A 108 -11.19 5.72 4.46
N ASP A 109 -11.94 6.22 3.49
CA ASP A 109 -13.07 5.51 2.86
C ASP A 109 -12.62 4.24 2.14
N LEU A 110 -11.38 4.20 1.64
CA LEU A 110 -10.82 3.02 1.00
C LEU A 110 -10.43 1.96 2.03
N PHE A 111 -9.87 2.36 3.18
CA PHE A 111 -9.50 1.41 4.22
C PHE A 111 -10.74 0.70 4.78
N GLU A 112 -11.85 1.42 4.93
CA GLU A 112 -13.11 0.84 5.44
C GLU A 112 -13.57 -0.39 4.65
N GLN A 113 -13.20 -0.51 3.38
CA GLN A 113 -13.54 -1.68 2.55
C GLN A 113 -12.82 -2.96 2.99
N LEU A 114 -11.60 -2.88 3.53
CA LEU A 114 -10.75 -4.04 3.84
C LEU A 114 -11.38 -4.94 4.93
N PRO A 115 -11.84 -4.42 6.09
CA PRO A 115 -12.56 -5.22 7.08
C PRO A 115 -13.84 -5.89 6.53
N TRP A 116 -14.56 -5.21 5.62
CA TRP A 116 -15.77 -5.78 5.01
C TRP A 116 -15.43 -6.93 4.06
N ILE A 117 -14.42 -6.74 3.21
CA ILE A 117 -13.93 -7.78 2.30
C ILE A 117 -13.46 -9.01 3.08
N GLU A 118 -12.67 -8.80 4.15
CA GLU A 118 -12.20 -9.88 5.01
C GLU A 118 -13.37 -10.67 5.60
N LYS A 119 -14.37 -9.98 6.17
CA LYS A 119 -15.55 -10.61 6.77
C LYS A 119 -16.38 -11.38 5.76
N ASP A 120 -16.52 -10.88 4.54
CA ASP A 120 -17.28 -11.55 3.49
C ASP A 120 -16.55 -12.81 2.99
N LEU A 121 -15.23 -12.74 2.82
CA LEU A 121 -14.42 -13.91 2.47
C LEU A 121 -14.44 -14.98 3.57
N ASP A 122 -14.41 -14.58 4.85
CA ASP A 122 -14.55 -15.49 5.99
C ASP A 122 -15.90 -16.22 5.98
N ARG A 123 -17.01 -15.48 5.78
CA ARG A 123 -18.37 -16.06 5.68
C ARG A 123 -18.51 -17.06 4.54
N LEU A 124 -17.82 -16.82 3.42
CA LEU A 124 -17.81 -17.72 2.26
C LEU A 124 -16.92 -18.96 2.49
N GLY A 125 -16.17 -19.02 3.59
CA GLY A 125 -15.21 -20.08 3.87
C GLY A 125 -13.97 -20.02 2.98
N CYS A 126 -13.67 -18.84 2.42
CA CYS A 126 -12.50 -18.60 1.56
C CYS A 126 -11.22 -18.27 2.34
N LEU A 127 -11.32 -18.04 3.65
CA LEU A 127 -10.19 -17.72 4.52
C LEU A 127 -9.86 -18.87 5.47
N HIS A 128 -8.60 -18.94 5.87
CA HIS A 128 -8.19 -19.74 7.02
C HIS A 128 -8.81 -19.16 8.29
N ARG A 129 -9.21 -20.04 9.22
CA ARG A 129 -9.78 -19.65 10.52
C ARG A 129 -8.71 -19.02 11.41
N LEU A 130 -8.55 -17.72 11.27
CA LEU A 130 -7.62 -16.87 12.02
C LEU A 130 -8.37 -15.66 12.60
N PRO A 131 -7.80 -14.96 13.59
CA PRO A 131 -8.28 -13.66 14.02
C PRO A 131 -8.33 -12.66 12.86
N GLN A 132 -9.28 -11.73 12.95
CA GLN A 132 -9.42 -10.63 12.00
C GLN A 132 -8.15 -9.76 11.94
N VAL A 133 -7.67 -9.51 10.74
CA VAL A 133 -6.47 -8.74 10.45
C VAL A 133 -6.77 -7.25 10.31
N PHE A 134 -7.79 -6.89 9.52
CA PHE A 134 -8.15 -5.50 9.26
C PHE A 134 -9.17 -5.03 10.30
N ILE A 135 -8.73 -4.19 11.22
CA ILE A 135 -9.54 -3.73 12.35
C ILE A 135 -10.21 -2.40 12.01
N PRO A 136 -11.55 -2.30 12.10
CA PRO A 136 -12.26 -1.04 11.89
C PRO A 136 -11.83 0.07 12.86
N GLY A 137 -11.93 1.32 12.39
CA GLY A 137 -11.63 2.52 13.16
C GLY A 137 -10.26 3.12 12.83
N ILE A 138 -10.01 4.30 13.41
CA ILE A 138 -8.81 5.09 13.17
C ILE A 138 -7.85 4.95 14.37
N SER A 139 -6.59 4.69 14.06
CA SER A 139 -5.46 4.76 14.98
C SER A 139 -4.83 6.15 14.94
N PHE A 140 -4.49 6.67 16.11
CA PHE A 140 -3.71 7.92 16.24
C PHE A 140 -2.21 7.66 16.37
N ASN A 141 -1.78 6.40 16.30
CA ASN A 141 -0.37 6.06 16.20
C ASN A 141 0.09 6.36 14.77
N ALA A 142 1.05 7.27 14.64
CA ALA A 142 1.74 7.51 13.38
C ALA A 142 2.92 6.55 13.25
N VAL A 143 3.14 6.05 12.03
CA VAL A 143 4.33 5.29 11.67
C VAL A 143 4.97 6.01 10.48
N GLU A 144 6.26 6.31 10.57
CA GLU A 144 7.02 6.81 9.42
C GLU A 144 7.45 5.63 8.56
N ASP A 145 7.29 5.77 7.25
CA ASP A 145 7.61 4.75 6.24
C ASP A 145 7.63 5.46 4.86
N ASP A 146 7.89 4.72 3.78
CA ASP A 146 8.06 5.19 2.40
C ASP A 146 6.90 6.03 1.86
N HIS A 147 5.72 5.98 2.49
CA HIS A 147 4.59 6.83 2.14
C HIS A 147 4.77 8.30 2.50
N VAL A 148 5.62 8.63 3.47
CA VAL A 148 5.73 10.00 4.02
C VAL A 148 6.04 11.05 2.95
N PRO A 149 7.00 10.85 2.02
CA PRO A 149 7.29 11.83 0.97
C PRO A 149 6.12 12.03 -0.01
N PHE A 150 5.35 10.97 -0.31
CA PHE A 150 4.19 11.04 -1.20
C PHE A 150 3.01 11.73 -0.54
N LEU A 151 2.74 11.40 0.73
CA LEU A 151 1.69 12.03 1.53
C LEU A 151 1.93 13.55 1.68
N LYS A 152 3.19 13.97 1.85
CA LYS A 152 3.58 15.40 1.88
C LYS A 152 3.29 16.12 0.56
N SER A 153 3.26 15.40 -0.57
CA SER A 153 2.86 15.92 -1.88
C SER A 153 1.34 15.76 -2.14
N GLY A 154 0.54 15.39 -1.15
CA GLY A 154 -0.92 15.32 -1.25
C GLY A 154 -1.48 13.98 -1.74
N VAL A 155 -0.63 12.97 -1.93
CA VAL A 155 -1.06 11.64 -2.38
C VAL A 155 -1.83 10.91 -1.27
N PRO A 156 -3.04 10.40 -1.51
CA PRO A 156 -3.75 9.56 -0.55
C PRO A 156 -3.04 8.22 -0.33
N VAL A 157 -2.97 7.78 0.93
CA VAL A 157 -2.19 6.61 1.34
C VAL A 157 -3.08 5.58 2.07
N LEU A 158 -2.96 4.32 1.67
CA LEU A 158 -3.35 3.17 2.48
C LEU A 158 -2.10 2.48 3.02
N HIS A 159 -1.78 2.71 4.30
CA HIS A 159 -0.62 2.11 4.95
C HIS A 159 -1.01 0.78 5.61
N LEU A 160 -0.72 -0.32 4.93
CA LEU A 160 -1.01 -1.68 5.37
C LEU A 160 0.18 -2.22 6.17
N ILE A 161 0.31 -1.71 7.39
CA ILE A 161 1.33 -2.13 8.35
C ILE A 161 0.66 -2.52 9.69
N PRO A 162 1.07 -3.63 10.33
CA PRO A 162 0.50 -4.04 11.61
C PRO A 162 0.94 -3.12 12.75
N THR A 163 0.04 -2.85 13.71
CA THR A 163 0.39 -2.20 14.98
C THR A 163 -0.22 -2.97 16.16
N PRO A 164 0.59 -3.57 17.06
CA PRO A 164 2.07 -3.50 17.14
C PRO A 164 2.78 -4.23 15.99
N PHE A 165 4.06 -3.88 15.75
CA PHE A 165 4.93 -4.57 14.80
C PHE A 165 5.17 -6.03 15.20
N PRO A 166 5.53 -6.91 14.24
CA PRO A 166 5.91 -8.28 14.55
C PRO A 166 7.00 -8.34 15.62
N HIS A 167 6.91 -9.30 16.54
CA HIS A 167 7.90 -9.46 17.61
C HIS A 167 9.33 -9.74 17.11
N VAL A 168 9.46 -10.18 15.87
CA VAL A 168 10.75 -10.46 15.22
C VAL A 168 11.34 -9.24 14.49
N TRP A 169 10.59 -8.13 14.38
CA TRP A 169 11.02 -6.93 13.67
C TRP A 169 12.37 -6.42 14.19
N HIS A 170 13.28 -6.12 13.27
CA HIS A 170 14.66 -5.69 13.53
C HIS A 170 15.50 -6.69 14.36
N THR A 171 15.12 -7.97 14.36
CA THR A 171 15.91 -9.05 14.95
C THR A 171 16.45 -10.00 13.88
N LEU A 172 17.44 -10.83 14.25
CA LEU A 172 17.93 -11.91 13.38
C LEU A 172 16.91 -13.05 13.21
N ASN A 173 15.79 -13.03 13.96
CA ASN A 173 14.75 -14.03 13.87
C ASN A 173 13.71 -13.70 12.78
N ASP A 174 13.79 -12.51 12.17
CA ASP A 174 12.96 -12.15 11.02
C ASP A 174 13.45 -12.91 9.78
N THR A 175 12.94 -14.13 9.68
CA THR A 175 13.34 -15.16 8.72
C THR A 175 12.11 -15.87 8.23
N GLU A 176 12.25 -16.73 7.22
CA GLU A 176 11.14 -17.56 6.71
C GLU A 176 10.41 -18.34 7.81
N ALA A 177 11.13 -18.78 8.85
CA ALA A 177 10.54 -19.52 9.97
C ALA A 177 9.57 -18.68 10.83
N ALA A 178 9.62 -17.35 10.75
CA ALA A 178 8.70 -16.45 11.44
C ALA A 178 7.40 -16.21 10.64
N LEU A 179 7.35 -16.65 9.38
CA LEU A 179 6.18 -16.47 8.52
C LEU A 179 5.04 -17.39 8.89
N SER A 180 3.82 -16.87 8.77
CA SER A 180 2.56 -17.60 8.85
C SER A 180 1.91 -17.62 7.48
N TYR A 181 2.13 -18.70 6.73
CA TYR A 181 1.50 -18.87 5.40
C TYR A 181 -0.03 -18.75 5.42
N PRO A 182 -0.76 -19.30 6.41
CA PRO A 182 -2.21 -19.09 6.49
C PRO A 182 -2.60 -17.60 6.65
N THR A 183 -1.77 -16.81 7.34
CA THR A 183 -1.97 -15.37 7.46
C THR A 183 -1.68 -14.65 6.14
N ILE A 184 -0.59 -15.02 5.47
CA ILE A 184 -0.21 -14.47 4.16
C ILE A 184 -1.31 -14.75 3.13
N ASP A 185 -1.85 -15.97 3.09
CA ASP A 185 -2.92 -16.36 2.18
C ASP A 185 -4.21 -15.55 2.43
N ASN A 186 -4.57 -15.31 3.70
CA ASN A 186 -5.70 -14.45 4.04
C ASN A 186 -5.48 -12.99 3.59
N LEU A 187 -4.30 -12.42 3.89
CA LEU A 187 -3.92 -11.06 3.49
C LEU A 187 -4.00 -10.87 1.97
N ILE A 188 -3.36 -11.78 1.22
CA ILE A 188 -3.35 -11.73 -0.24
C ILE A 188 -4.77 -11.87 -0.80
N SER A 189 -5.62 -12.70 -0.20
CA SER A 189 -7.01 -12.87 -0.64
C SER A 189 -7.82 -11.58 -0.50
N VAL A 190 -7.69 -10.88 0.64
CA VAL A 190 -8.35 -9.59 0.87
C VAL A 190 -7.82 -8.52 -0.09
N ILE A 191 -6.49 -8.39 -0.20
CA ILE A 191 -5.85 -7.39 -1.06
C ILE A 191 -6.22 -7.63 -2.53
N ARG A 192 -6.25 -8.87 -3.01
CA ARG A 192 -6.69 -9.20 -4.38
C ARG A 192 -8.12 -8.75 -4.64
N VAL A 193 -9.05 -9.04 -3.74
CA VAL A 193 -10.45 -8.61 -3.90
C VAL A 193 -10.55 -7.09 -3.86
N PHE A 194 -9.82 -6.43 -2.95
CA PHE A 194 -9.75 -4.97 -2.91
C PHE A 194 -9.26 -4.39 -4.24
N THR A 195 -8.12 -4.85 -4.77
CA THR A 195 -7.56 -4.38 -6.04
C THR A 195 -8.51 -4.59 -7.20
N VAL A 196 -9.16 -5.76 -7.28
CA VAL A 196 -10.12 -6.09 -8.34
C VAL A 196 -11.36 -5.19 -8.27
N LYS A 197 -11.89 -4.94 -7.07
CA LYS A 197 -13.00 -4.00 -6.85
C LYS A 197 -12.61 -2.57 -7.22
N TYR A 198 -11.44 -2.12 -6.77
CA TYR A 198 -10.93 -0.77 -7.06
C TYR A 198 -10.78 -0.52 -8.56
N LEU A 199 -10.22 -1.49 -9.28
CA LEU A 199 -10.00 -1.41 -10.72
C LEU A 199 -11.28 -1.60 -11.56
N GLY A 200 -12.44 -1.86 -10.92
CA GLY A 200 -13.69 -2.11 -11.62
C GLY A 200 -13.65 -3.33 -12.53
N LEU A 201 -12.89 -4.37 -12.13
CA LEU A 201 -12.71 -5.61 -12.91
C LEU A 201 -13.85 -6.62 -12.70
N VAL A 202 -14.72 -6.37 -11.71
CA VAL A 202 -15.93 -7.14 -11.44
C VAL A 202 -17.12 -6.19 -11.54
N PRO A 203 -18.17 -6.55 -12.31
CA PRO A 203 -19.38 -5.73 -12.46
C PRO A 203 -20.22 -5.62 -11.18
#